data_AF-A0A164KEP4-F1
#
_entry.id   AF-A0A164KEP4-F1
#
_cell.length_a   1.000
_cell.length_b   1.000
_cell.length_c   1.000
_cell.angle_alpha   90.00
_cell.angle_beta   90.00
_cell.angle_gamma   90.00
#
_symmetry.space_group_name_H-M   'P 1'
#
loop_
_entity.id
_entity.type
_entity.pdbx_description
1 polymer ?
#
loop_
_entity_poly.entity_id
_entity_poly.type
_entity_poly.pdbx_seq_one_letter_code
_entity_poly.pdbx_strand_id
1 'polypeptide(L)'
;MQNSFYTKWWFWFMIAVVVIVVVGGKNKKEEATTTPAELKKEIKQEQPRQDVQAQPEKKEKPKQDVQQSASGFTNPIKNIDKAAAMNAVKEKAKKDFPDDYMTQNYVAEEQSKAFDHLNGIELKSQEELNVMKKVISDFPNDFMTTKYVYEEQMKAMNKQQ
;
A
#
# COMPACT_ATOMS: atom_id res chain seq x y z
N MET A 1 -16.59 15.25 12.05
CA MET A 1 -16.06 15.79 10.78
C MET A 1 -14.69 15.17 10.57
N GLN A 2 -14.59 14.14 9.73
CA GLN A 2 -13.31 13.56 9.35
C GLN A 2 -12.71 14.45 8.26
N ASN A 3 -11.58 15.04 8.59
CA ASN A 3 -10.86 15.98 7.75
C ASN A 3 -10.47 15.36 6.40
N SER A 4 -11.08 15.84 5.31
CA SER A 4 -10.78 15.46 3.92
C SER A 4 -9.44 15.99 3.39
N PHE A 5 -8.53 16.43 4.27
CA PHE A 5 -7.21 16.95 3.87
C PHE A 5 -6.27 15.86 3.32
N TYR A 6 -6.56 14.58 3.57
CA TYR A 6 -5.70 13.45 3.14
C TYR A 6 -6.07 12.82 1.79
N THR A 7 -7.26 13.07 1.25
CA THR A 7 -7.70 12.42 -0.01
C THR A 7 -7.33 13.21 -1.27
N LYS A 8 -6.98 14.50 -1.14
CA LYS A 8 -6.56 15.35 -2.28
C LYS A 8 -5.08 15.74 -2.24
N TRP A 9 -4.42 15.71 -1.08
CA TRP A 9 -3.04 16.18 -0.94
C TRP A 9 -1.99 15.07 -1.12
N TRP A 10 -2.34 13.81 -0.83
CA TRP A 10 -1.39 12.69 -0.88
C TRP A 10 -0.85 12.38 -2.28
N PHE A 11 -1.64 12.64 -3.34
CA PHE A 11 -1.19 12.48 -4.73
C PHE A 11 -0.14 13.51 -5.17
N TRP A 12 -0.21 14.75 -4.67
CA TRP A 12 0.83 15.76 -4.91
C TRP A 12 2.14 15.42 -4.17
N PHE A 13 2.07 14.72 -3.04
CA PHE A 13 3.25 14.32 -2.28
C PHE A 13 4.09 13.26 -3.02
N MET A 14 3.48 12.35 -3.78
CA MET A 14 4.21 11.35 -4.59
C MET A 14 4.92 11.97 -5.80
N ILE A 15 4.29 12.93 -6.50
CA ILE A 15 4.92 13.62 -7.65
C ILE A 15 6.08 14.52 -7.18
N ALA A 16 5.94 15.20 -6.04
CA ALA A 16 7.01 16.03 -5.46
C ALA A 16 8.24 15.21 -5.01
N VAL A 17 8.05 13.98 -4.48
CA VAL A 17 9.17 13.10 -4.09
C VAL A 17 9.97 12.63 -5.31
N VAL A 18 9.34 12.42 -6.48
CA VAL A 18 10.03 12.02 -7.71
C VAL A 18 10.86 13.17 -8.32
N VAL A 19 10.42 14.43 -8.19
CA VAL A 19 11.18 15.60 -8.70
C VAL A 19 12.41 15.92 -7.83
N ILE A 20 12.35 15.68 -6.51
CA ILE A 20 13.49 15.92 -5.60
C ILE A 20 14.66 14.95 -5.89
N VAL A 21 14.40 13.73 -6.35
CA VAL A 21 15.45 12.74 -6.66
C VAL A 21 16.20 13.06 -7.97
N VAL A 22 15.62 13.86 -8.87
CA VAL A 22 16.25 14.15 -10.19
C VAL A 22 17.11 15.43 -10.19
N VAL A 23 17.01 16.32 -9.18
CA VAL A 23 17.80 17.58 -9.15
C VAL A 23 18.84 17.63 -8.02
N GLY A 24 18.84 16.71 -7.06
CA GLY A 24 19.70 16.78 -5.87
C GLY A 24 21.02 16.02 -5.92
N GLY A 25 21.69 15.90 -7.07
CA GLY A 25 22.90 15.07 -7.21
C GLY A 25 24.14 15.83 -7.69
N LYS A 26 24.78 16.65 -6.83
CA LYS A 26 26.24 16.93 -6.85
C LYS A 26 26.74 17.94 -5.78
N ASN A 27 27.55 17.42 -4.84
CA ASN A 27 28.64 18.07 -4.03
C ASN A 27 28.19 19.10 -2.94
N LYS A 28 28.71 19.15 -1.71
CA LYS A 28 30.08 18.96 -1.18
C LYS A 28 30.01 18.86 0.37
N LYS A 29 30.99 18.20 1.00
CA LYS A 29 31.20 18.04 2.47
C LYS A 29 31.46 19.38 3.20
N GLU A 30 31.04 19.48 4.45
CA GLU A 30 31.83 20.07 5.55
C GLU A 30 31.31 19.59 6.93
N GLU A 31 32.24 19.08 7.75
CA GLU A 31 32.08 18.75 9.17
C GLU A 31 32.04 20.04 10.01
N ALA A 32 31.26 20.04 11.10
CA ALA A 32 31.62 20.76 12.31
C ALA A 32 31.03 20.06 13.54
N THR A 33 31.92 19.41 14.28
CA THR A 33 31.78 18.97 15.66
C THR A 33 31.46 20.16 16.58
N THR A 34 30.50 20.03 17.50
CA THR A 34 30.59 20.56 18.88
C THR A 34 29.40 20.10 19.73
N THR A 35 29.68 19.18 20.65
CA THR A 35 28.97 19.00 21.94
C THR A 35 29.95 19.55 23.00
N PRO A 36 29.53 20.24 24.09
CA PRO A 36 28.96 19.53 25.25
C PRO A 36 27.96 20.32 26.15
N ALA A 37 27.30 19.55 27.02
CA ALA A 37 26.70 19.93 28.32
C ALA A 37 25.37 20.73 28.27
N GLU A 38 24.36 20.55 29.13
CA GLU A 38 24.08 19.64 30.25
C GLU A 38 22.68 20.04 30.76
N LEU A 39 21.72 19.11 30.85
CA LEU A 39 20.75 19.15 31.95
C LEU A 39 20.26 17.72 32.24
N LYS A 40 20.84 17.14 33.28
CA LYS A 40 20.53 15.85 33.85
C LYS A 40 19.92 16.08 35.23
N LYS A 41 18.67 15.61 35.42
CA LYS A 41 18.06 15.19 36.69
C LYS A 41 17.08 14.09 36.28
N GLU A 42 17.39 12.80 36.25
CA GLU A 42 17.80 11.87 37.32
C GLU A 42 16.82 11.78 38.49
N ILE A 43 16.19 10.60 38.58
CA ILE A 43 15.84 9.70 39.72
C ILE A 43 15.13 8.50 39.00
N LYS A 44 15.76 7.38 38.60
CA LYS A 44 16.28 6.20 39.36
C LYS A 44 15.29 5.75 40.45
N GLN A 45 14.88 4.50 40.66
CA GLN A 45 15.40 3.14 40.46
C GLN A 45 14.17 2.22 40.78
N GLU A 46 13.99 0.97 40.34
CA GLU A 46 14.75 -0.19 40.78
C GLU A 46 14.13 -1.48 40.17
N GLN A 47 14.96 -2.34 39.61
CA GLN A 47 14.69 -3.76 39.35
C GLN A 47 15.33 -4.56 40.51
N PRO A 48 14.91 -5.80 40.80
CA PRO A 48 15.70 -6.93 40.29
C PRO A 48 14.91 -8.20 39.91
N ARG A 49 15.66 -9.12 39.28
CA ARG A 49 15.31 -10.37 38.57
C ARG A 49 15.11 -11.58 39.50
N GLN A 50 14.42 -12.63 39.01
CA GLN A 50 14.75 -14.09 39.02
C GLN A 50 13.44 -14.93 38.89
N ASP A 51 13.23 -15.74 37.85
CA ASP A 51 13.71 -17.11 37.51
C ASP A 51 12.76 -18.23 38.03
N VAL A 52 12.83 -19.41 37.40
CA VAL A 52 12.05 -20.66 37.52
C VAL A 52 10.81 -20.74 36.60
N GLN A 53 10.55 -21.69 35.68
CA GLN A 53 11.18 -22.85 35.03
C GLN A 53 10.05 -23.90 34.82
N ALA A 54 10.07 -24.53 33.63
CA ALA A 54 9.45 -25.82 33.24
C ALA A 54 7.93 -25.92 32.93
N GLN A 55 7.67 -26.41 31.71
CA GLN A 55 6.42 -26.95 31.17
C GLN A 55 6.02 -28.31 31.83
N PRO A 56 4.86 -28.91 31.48
CA PRO A 56 4.85 -29.81 30.31
C PRO A 56 3.61 -29.72 29.39
N GLU A 57 3.85 -30.07 28.12
CA GLU A 57 2.96 -30.60 27.08
C GLU A 57 1.58 -31.14 27.52
N LYS A 58 0.56 -30.95 26.66
CA LYS A 58 0.05 -31.99 25.73
C LYS A 58 -1.39 -31.74 25.28
N LYS A 59 -1.58 -31.46 23.98
CA LYS A 59 -2.37 -32.30 23.05
C LYS A 59 -2.39 -31.68 21.64
N GLU A 60 -1.59 -32.28 20.76
CA GLU A 60 -1.87 -32.35 19.33
C GLU A 60 -3.29 -32.87 19.05
N LYS A 61 -3.96 -32.32 18.03
CA LYS A 61 -4.39 -33.04 16.80
C LYS A 61 -5.12 -32.09 15.82
N PRO A 62 -5.26 -32.43 14.53
CA PRO A 62 -4.33 -32.01 13.47
C PRO A 62 -5.02 -31.25 12.32
N LYS A 63 -4.20 -30.67 11.43
CA LYS A 63 -4.45 -30.33 10.01
C LYS A 63 -5.92 -30.09 9.61
N GLN A 64 -6.27 -28.84 9.36
CA GLN A 64 -7.07 -28.54 8.18
C GLN A 64 -6.12 -28.01 7.10
N ASP A 65 -5.60 -28.96 6.32
CA ASP A 65 -5.46 -28.78 4.88
C ASP A 65 -6.81 -28.24 4.39
N VAL A 66 -6.97 -26.93 4.33
CA VAL A 66 -7.95 -26.33 3.43
C VAL A 66 -7.23 -26.22 2.09
N GLN A 67 -7.05 -27.40 1.50
CA GLN A 67 -6.97 -27.57 0.06
C GLN A 67 -8.35 -27.17 -0.50
N GLN A 68 -8.71 -25.88 -0.37
CA GLN A 68 -9.84 -25.32 -1.08
C GLN A 68 -9.39 -25.31 -2.53
N SER A 69 -10.00 -26.21 -3.29
CA SER A 69 -10.09 -26.19 -4.75
C SER A 69 -9.84 -24.78 -5.31
N ALA A 70 -8.98 -24.71 -6.33
CA ALA A 70 -8.52 -23.52 -7.04
C ALA A 70 -9.61 -22.71 -7.76
N SER A 71 -10.75 -22.45 -7.12
CA SER A 71 -11.95 -21.83 -7.69
C SER A 71 -12.88 -21.16 -6.65
N GLY A 72 -12.45 -20.95 -5.40
CA GLY A 72 -13.32 -20.45 -4.33
C GLY A 72 -13.43 -18.93 -4.18
N PHE A 73 -12.46 -18.14 -4.65
CA PHE A 73 -12.40 -16.71 -4.39
C PHE A 73 -12.67 -15.90 -5.66
N THR A 74 -13.86 -15.29 -5.76
CA THR A 74 -14.18 -14.38 -6.86
C THR A 74 -13.48 -13.04 -6.66
N ASN A 75 -12.68 -12.64 -7.65
CA ASN A 75 -12.04 -11.34 -7.67
C ASN A 75 -13.09 -10.21 -7.75
N PRO A 76 -13.17 -9.30 -6.76
CA PRO A 76 -14.18 -8.23 -6.72
C PRO A 76 -14.08 -7.25 -7.90
N ILE A 77 -12.93 -7.15 -8.58
CA ILE A 77 -12.76 -6.33 -9.79
C ILE A 77 -13.72 -6.78 -10.91
N LYS A 78 -14.04 -8.09 -10.98
CA LYS A 78 -14.95 -8.65 -11.99
C LYS A 78 -16.37 -8.09 -11.91
N ASN A 79 -16.75 -7.53 -10.75
CA ASN A 79 -18.07 -6.95 -10.54
C ASN A 79 -18.11 -5.43 -10.86
N ILE A 80 -16.96 -4.84 -11.20
CA ILE A 80 -16.89 -3.43 -11.58
C ILE A 80 -17.20 -3.30 -13.07
N ASP A 81 -18.15 -2.44 -13.41
CA ASP A 81 -18.39 -2.06 -14.80
C ASP A 81 -17.20 -1.24 -15.32
N LYS A 82 -16.39 -1.87 -16.18
CA LYS A 82 -15.21 -1.24 -16.78
C LYS A 82 -15.55 0.03 -17.56
N ALA A 83 -16.67 0.04 -18.29
CA ALA A 83 -17.05 1.19 -19.10
C ALA A 83 -17.39 2.39 -18.21
N ALA A 84 -18.19 2.16 -17.17
CA ALA A 84 -18.52 3.20 -16.19
C ALA A 84 -17.28 3.72 -15.45
N ALA A 85 -16.41 2.80 -15.01
CA ALA A 85 -15.17 3.16 -14.31
C ALA A 85 -14.21 3.96 -15.20
N MET A 86 -14.02 3.54 -16.46
CA MET A 86 -13.15 4.25 -17.41
C MET A 86 -13.72 5.60 -17.84
N ASN A 87 -15.05 5.75 -17.88
CA ASN A 87 -15.66 7.07 -18.08
C ASN A 87 -15.36 8.00 -16.90
N ALA A 88 -15.45 7.53 -15.65
CA ALA A 88 -15.08 8.33 -14.49
C ALA A 88 -13.59 8.74 -14.51
N VAL A 89 -12.69 7.83 -14.91
CA VAL A 89 -11.26 8.12 -15.10
C VAL A 89 -11.07 9.21 -16.15
N LYS A 90 -11.72 9.10 -17.32
CA LYS A 90 -11.60 10.09 -18.41
C LYS A 90 -12.09 11.48 -17.97
N GLU A 91 -13.22 11.55 -17.28
CA GLU A 91 -13.76 12.82 -16.78
C GLU A 91 -12.82 13.45 -15.74
N LYS A 92 -12.21 12.64 -14.87
CA LYS A 92 -11.20 13.12 -13.93
C LYS A 92 -9.95 13.61 -14.66
N ALA A 93 -9.47 12.89 -15.66
CA ALA A 93 -8.28 13.27 -16.42
C ALA A 93 -8.47 14.61 -17.15
N LYS A 94 -9.63 14.83 -17.79
CA LYS A 94 -9.98 16.12 -18.41
C LYS A 94 -9.93 17.29 -17.42
N LYS A 95 -10.38 17.04 -16.20
CA LYS A 95 -10.40 18.04 -15.13
C LYS A 95 -9.02 18.35 -14.57
N ASP A 96 -8.21 17.33 -14.35
CA ASP A 96 -6.88 17.46 -13.73
C ASP A 96 -5.84 17.99 -14.74
N PHE A 97 -6.04 17.71 -16.03
CA PHE A 97 -5.13 18.07 -17.12
C PHE A 97 -5.87 18.81 -18.23
N PRO A 98 -6.39 20.03 -17.98
CA PRO A 98 -7.10 20.81 -18.98
C PRO A 98 -6.18 21.08 -20.19
N ASP A 99 -6.74 20.92 -21.40
CA ASP A 99 -6.05 21.10 -22.69
C ASP A 99 -4.82 20.22 -22.96
N ASP A 100 -4.38 19.39 -22.01
CA ASP A 100 -3.33 18.40 -22.20
C ASP A 100 -3.91 17.04 -22.57
N TYR A 101 -4.37 16.94 -23.83
CA TYR A 101 -4.98 15.73 -24.38
C TYR A 101 -4.02 14.52 -24.39
N MET A 102 -2.71 14.75 -24.47
CA MET A 102 -1.72 13.67 -24.44
C MET A 102 -1.70 13.01 -23.05
N THR A 103 -1.64 13.81 -21.99
CA THR A 103 -1.69 13.31 -20.62
C THR A 103 -3.06 12.71 -20.29
N GLN A 104 -4.16 13.32 -20.77
CA GLN A 104 -5.50 12.75 -20.59
C GLN A 104 -5.61 11.32 -21.16
N ASN A 105 -5.15 11.13 -22.40
CA ASN A 105 -5.17 9.82 -23.06
C ASN A 105 -4.25 8.83 -22.35
N TYR A 106 -3.03 9.24 -22.01
CA TYR A 106 -2.09 8.41 -21.27
C TYR A 106 -2.67 7.91 -19.95
N VAL A 107 -3.26 8.81 -19.14
CA VAL A 107 -3.87 8.44 -17.86
C VAL A 107 -5.03 7.45 -18.05
N ALA A 108 -5.91 7.69 -19.03
CA ALA A 108 -7.03 6.78 -19.30
C ALA A 108 -6.55 5.39 -19.77
N GLU A 109 -5.53 5.35 -20.62
CA GLU A 109 -4.94 4.10 -21.09
C GLU A 109 -4.26 3.30 -19.97
N GLU A 110 -3.42 3.94 -19.16
CA GLU A 110 -2.73 3.28 -18.05
C GLU A 110 -3.71 2.76 -16.99
N GLN A 111 -4.75 3.54 -16.66
CA GLN A 111 -5.82 3.10 -15.76
C GLN A 111 -6.59 1.90 -16.33
N SER A 112 -6.85 1.87 -17.65
CA SER A 112 -7.48 0.72 -18.29
C SER A 112 -6.60 -0.53 -18.25
N LYS A 113 -5.29 -0.40 -18.50
CA LYS A 113 -4.34 -1.52 -18.43
C LYS A 113 -4.25 -2.07 -17.00
N ALA A 114 -4.21 -1.19 -16.00
CA ALA A 114 -4.21 -1.60 -14.60
C ALA A 114 -5.50 -2.31 -14.21
N PHE A 115 -6.66 -1.84 -14.68
CA PHE A 115 -7.93 -2.55 -14.52
C PHE A 115 -7.86 -3.96 -15.10
N ASP A 116 -7.41 -4.11 -16.35
CA ASP A 116 -7.32 -5.40 -17.01
C ASP A 116 -6.38 -6.37 -16.29
N HIS A 117 -5.24 -5.86 -15.83
CA HIS A 117 -4.33 -6.62 -14.99
C HIS A 117 -5.00 -7.10 -13.71
N LEU A 118 -5.59 -6.19 -12.94
CA LEU A 118 -6.28 -6.49 -11.69
C LEU A 118 -7.44 -7.48 -11.89
N ASN A 119 -8.19 -7.35 -12.98
CA ASN A 119 -9.31 -8.23 -13.33
C ASN A 119 -8.85 -9.67 -13.64
N GLY A 120 -7.65 -9.82 -14.19
CA GLY A 120 -7.03 -11.09 -14.51
C GLY A 120 -6.41 -11.83 -13.31
N ILE A 121 -6.32 -11.20 -12.14
CA ILE A 121 -5.74 -11.84 -10.95
C ILE A 121 -6.67 -12.94 -10.43
N GLU A 122 -6.11 -14.13 -10.29
CA GLU A 122 -6.70 -15.25 -9.57
C GLU A 122 -6.30 -15.16 -8.10
N LEU A 123 -7.30 -15.13 -7.22
CA LEU A 123 -7.10 -15.04 -5.77
C LEU A 123 -7.02 -16.45 -5.19
N LYS A 124 -5.96 -16.73 -4.43
CA LYS A 124 -5.63 -18.07 -3.92
C LYS A 124 -5.97 -18.25 -2.45
N SER A 125 -6.22 -17.17 -1.73
CA SER A 125 -6.56 -17.24 -0.30
C SER A 125 -7.57 -16.15 0.13
N GLN A 126 -8.10 -16.32 1.33
CA GLN A 126 -9.01 -15.35 1.94
C GLN A 126 -8.28 -14.02 2.25
N GLU A 127 -7.01 -14.07 2.60
CA GLU A 127 -6.17 -12.89 2.84
C GLU A 127 -5.97 -12.07 1.56
N GLU A 128 -5.66 -12.72 0.43
CA GLU A 128 -5.56 -12.03 -0.87
C GLU A 128 -6.89 -11.34 -1.24
N LEU A 129 -8.03 -12.02 -1.01
CA LEU A 129 -9.36 -11.44 -1.20
C LEU A 129 -9.61 -10.23 -0.30
N ASN A 130 -9.22 -10.30 0.98
CA ASN A 130 -9.39 -9.21 1.93
C ASN A 130 -8.55 -7.99 1.53
N VAL A 131 -7.30 -8.20 1.10
CA VAL A 131 -6.45 -7.13 0.60
C VAL A 131 -7.06 -6.51 -0.66
N MET A 132 -7.47 -7.32 -1.65
CA MET A 132 -8.10 -6.83 -2.88
C MET A 132 -9.34 -5.98 -2.60
N LYS A 133 -10.25 -6.45 -1.74
CA LYS A 133 -11.44 -5.68 -1.31
C LYS A 133 -11.06 -4.35 -0.67
N LYS A 134 -10.06 -4.36 0.21
CA LYS A 134 -9.60 -3.16 0.91
C LYS A 134 -9.03 -2.14 -0.07
N VAL A 135 -8.12 -2.54 -0.96
CA VAL A 135 -7.49 -1.58 -1.88
C VAL A 135 -8.47 -0.98 -2.88
N ILE A 136 -9.44 -1.75 -3.38
CA ILE A 136 -10.52 -1.23 -4.24
C ILE A 136 -11.36 -0.19 -3.49
N SER A 137 -11.64 -0.44 -2.20
CA SER A 137 -12.40 0.48 -1.36
C SER A 137 -11.61 1.77 -1.05
N ASP A 138 -10.30 1.66 -0.84
CA ASP A 138 -9.44 2.80 -0.50
C ASP A 138 -9.17 3.69 -1.73
N PHE A 139 -9.13 3.09 -2.94
CA PHE A 139 -8.76 3.74 -4.19
C PHE A 139 -9.82 3.56 -5.29
N PRO A 140 -11.04 4.08 -5.10
CA PRO A 140 -12.11 3.92 -6.08
C PRO A 140 -11.75 4.58 -7.41
N ASN A 141 -11.86 3.82 -8.51
CA ASN A 141 -11.52 4.24 -9.87
C ASN A 141 -10.05 4.68 -10.07
N ASP A 142 -9.15 4.35 -9.14
CA ASP A 142 -7.70 4.50 -9.32
C ASP A 142 -7.04 3.12 -9.32
N PHE A 143 -7.15 2.45 -10.46
CA PHE A 143 -6.68 1.10 -10.69
C PHE A 143 -5.16 1.00 -10.74
N MET A 144 -4.46 2.06 -11.17
CA MET A 144 -2.99 2.12 -11.09
C MET A 144 -2.52 2.05 -9.63
N THR A 145 -3.08 2.87 -8.74
CA THR A 145 -2.76 2.83 -7.32
C THR A 145 -3.22 1.52 -6.68
N THR A 146 -4.43 1.05 -7.02
CA THR A 146 -4.95 -0.25 -6.55
C THR A 146 -4.00 -1.39 -6.90
N LYS A 147 -3.52 -1.44 -8.15
CA LYS A 147 -2.55 -2.44 -8.63
C LYS A 147 -1.26 -2.38 -7.83
N TYR A 148 -0.66 -1.19 -7.72
CA TYR A 148 0.59 -1.01 -7.00
C TYR A 148 0.47 -1.45 -5.53
N VAL A 149 -0.55 -0.96 -4.82
CA VAL A 149 -0.72 -1.27 -3.39
C VAL A 149 -1.05 -2.75 -3.18
N TYR A 150 -1.88 -3.35 -4.04
CA TYR A 150 -2.15 -4.79 -3.98
C TYR A 150 -0.86 -5.60 -4.14
N GLU A 151 -0.08 -5.33 -5.19
CA GLU A 151 1.18 -6.04 -5.47
C GLU A 151 2.18 -5.90 -4.31
N GLU A 152 2.33 -4.71 -3.75
CA GLU A 152 3.23 -4.48 -2.61
C GLU A 152 2.75 -5.19 -1.34
N GLN A 153 1.44 -5.22 -1.08
CA GLN A 153 0.88 -5.98 0.04
C GLN A 153 1.12 -7.48 -0.14
N MET A 154 0.93 -8.03 -1.34
CA MET A 154 1.21 -9.45 -1.62
C MET A 154 2.69 -9.78 -1.41
N LYS A 155 3.60 -8.91 -1.89
CA LYS A 155 5.04 -9.06 -1.65
C LYS A 155 5.39 -9.02 -0.16
N ALA A 156 4.78 -8.11 0.60
CA ALA A 156 5.03 -7.97 2.03
C ALA A 156 4.51 -9.19 2.81
N MET A 157 3.30 -9.66 2.50
CA MET A 157 2.71 -10.86 3.10
C MET A 157 3.59 -12.10 2.88
N ASN A 158 4.09 -12.31 1.66
CA ASN A 158 4.96 -13.44 1.33
C ASN A 158 6.32 -13.41 2.06
N LYS A 159 6.76 -12.26 2.59
CA LYS A 159 7.99 -12.15 3.40
C LYS A 159 7.79 -12.48 4.88
N GLN A 160 6.54 -12.56 5.34
CA GLN A 160 6.21 -12.87 6.73
C GLN A 160 5.97 -14.38 6.95
N GLN A 161 5.98 -15.17 5.87
CA GLN A 161 5.84 -16.62 5.87
C GLN A 161 7.21 -17.28 5.80
#